data_AF-A0A4Z1ESM5-F1
#
_entry.id   AF-A0A4Z1ESM5-F1
#
_cell.length_a   1.000
_cell.length_b   1.000
_cell.length_c   1.000
_cell.angle_alpha   90.00
_cell.angle_beta   90.00
_cell.angle_gamma   90.00
#
_symmetry.space_group_name_H-M   'P 1'
#
loop_
_entity.id
_entity.type
_entity.pdbx_description
1 polymer ?
#
loop_
_entity_poly.entity_id
_entity_poly.type
_entity_poly.pdbx_seq_one_letter_code
_entity_poly.pdbx_strand_id
1 'polypeptide(L)'
;MASFEKDAATKARILKHMNADHAGSLSLFLQHYCQLSKSEASKPNLLDITLSSLRISSKSGNTHTIPLDPPMTSYADARPRFVAMDSECRDGLNISPYTITRYEPPKIFFHRLIFGLCLMTAVIFATKSRIVPGTFFYDNVLSWFPGGPETFLWISDKIAMPTFAIHVMEVIWMDRSRLMKYNIERGSSMWWKWMASCLIEGYGSFARIDAMIKQQKKEKESKGNGGH
;
A
#
# COMPACT_ATOMS: atom_id res chain seq x y z
N MET A 1 3.11 -22.35 43.25
CA MET A 1 1.86 -22.48 42.47
C MET A 1 1.34 -21.12 41.99
N ALA A 2 1.21 -20.11 42.86
CA ALA A 2 0.72 -18.78 42.48
C ALA A 2 1.49 -18.06 41.34
N SER A 3 2.81 -18.25 41.21
CA SER A 3 3.60 -17.66 40.10
C SER A 3 3.27 -18.28 38.73
N PHE A 4 3.14 -19.62 38.67
CA PHE A 4 2.80 -20.34 37.45
C PHE A 4 1.39 -19.98 36.94
N GLU A 5 0.42 -19.85 37.84
CA GLU A 5 -0.95 -19.43 37.48
C GLU A 5 -0.98 -17.98 36.96
N LYS A 6 -0.22 -17.09 37.59
CA LYS A 6 -0.08 -15.69 37.15
C LYS A 6 0.57 -15.60 35.77
N ASP A 7 1.58 -16.41 35.50
CA ASP A 7 2.25 -16.48 34.20
C ASP A 7 1.34 -17.06 33.12
N ALA A 8 0.59 -18.13 33.44
CA ALA A 8 -0.40 -18.70 32.53
C ALA A 8 -1.50 -17.68 32.17
N ALA A 9 -2.03 -16.95 33.15
CA ALA A 9 -3.02 -15.91 32.92
C ALA A 9 -2.44 -14.74 32.09
N THR A 10 -1.18 -14.36 32.32
CA THR A 10 -0.50 -13.31 31.56
C THR A 10 -0.28 -13.73 30.11
N LYS A 11 0.22 -14.94 29.90
CA LYS A 11 0.40 -15.55 28.59
C LYS A 11 -0.91 -15.62 27.80
N ALA A 12 -2.00 -16.08 28.43
CA ALA A 12 -3.32 -16.13 27.79
C ALA A 12 -3.81 -14.74 27.35
N ARG A 13 -3.59 -13.69 28.15
CA ARG A 13 -3.91 -12.30 27.77
C ARG A 13 -3.09 -11.84 26.57
N ILE A 14 -1.79 -12.13 26.55
CA ILE A 14 -0.91 -11.77 25.44
C ILE A 14 -1.35 -12.47 24.15
N LEU A 15 -1.59 -13.79 24.20
CA LEU A 15 -2.09 -14.57 23.07
C LEU A 15 -3.38 -13.98 22.49
N LYS A 16 -4.36 -13.70 23.37
CA LYS A 16 -5.63 -13.11 22.96
C LYS A 16 -5.44 -11.74 22.29
N HIS A 17 -4.64 -10.87 22.89
CA HIS A 17 -4.39 -9.52 22.34
C HIS A 17 -3.66 -9.59 20.99
N MET A 18 -2.62 -10.42 20.89
CA MET A 18 -1.84 -10.54 19.65
C MET A 18 -2.69 -11.08 18.50
N ASN A 19 -3.52 -12.09 18.75
CA ASN A 19 -4.40 -12.65 17.72
C ASN A 19 -5.56 -11.72 17.34
N ALA A 20 -6.05 -10.90 18.28
CA ALA A 20 -7.13 -9.96 18.00
C ALA A 20 -6.64 -8.72 17.23
N ASP A 21 -5.52 -8.13 17.67
CA ASP A 21 -5.16 -6.76 17.27
C ASP A 21 -3.87 -6.71 16.42
N HIS A 22 -3.07 -7.78 16.41
CA HIS A 22 -1.72 -7.77 15.81
C HIS A 22 -1.49 -8.88 14.78
N ALA A 23 -2.56 -9.37 14.13
CA ALA A 23 -2.45 -10.35 13.04
C ALA A 23 -1.52 -9.87 11.91
N GLY A 24 -1.45 -8.56 11.66
CA GLY A 24 -0.51 -7.96 10.72
C GLY A 24 0.95 -8.21 11.10
N SER A 25 1.34 -7.91 12.34
CA SER A 25 2.70 -8.14 12.86
C SER A 25 3.07 -9.61 12.88
N LEU A 26 2.14 -10.50 13.28
CA LEU A 26 2.38 -11.95 13.22
C LEU A 26 2.66 -12.44 11.79
N SER A 27 1.99 -11.85 10.80
CA SER A 27 2.25 -12.15 9.39
C SER A 27 3.64 -11.68 8.95
N LEU A 28 4.11 -10.53 9.45
CA LEU A 28 5.46 -10.04 9.20
C LEU A 28 6.52 -10.94 9.85
N PHE A 29 6.26 -11.46 11.05
CA PHE A 29 7.18 -12.38 11.74
C PHE A 29 7.38 -13.67 10.92
N LEU A 30 6.29 -14.25 10.41
CA LEU A 30 6.35 -15.42 9.53
C LEU A 30 7.10 -15.14 8.22
N GLN A 31 6.89 -13.97 7.61
CA GLN A 31 7.60 -13.58 6.39
C GLN A 31 9.10 -13.39 6.64
N HIS A 32 9.46 -12.66 7.69
CA HIS A 32 10.84 -12.30 7.96
C HIS A 32 11.65 -13.45 8.56
N TYR A 33 11.19 -14.06 9.65
CA TYR A 33 11.96 -15.09 10.35
C TYR A 33 11.82 -16.48 9.72
N CYS A 34 10.69 -16.78 9.07
CA CYS A 34 10.44 -18.09 8.44
C CYS A 34 10.50 -18.05 6.92
N GLN A 35 10.79 -16.89 6.31
CA GLN A 35 10.92 -16.72 4.86
C GLN A 35 9.67 -17.16 4.07
N LEU A 36 8.50 -17.11 4.71
CA LEU A 36 7.24 -17.48 4.05
C LEU A 36 6.81 -16.39 3.06
N SER A 37 6.11 -16.79 2.01
CA SER A 37 5.46 -15.82 1.13
C SER A 37 4.35 -15.07 1.87
N LYS A 38 4.02 -13.85 1.41
CA LYS A 38 2.91 -13.05 1.96
C LYS A 38 1.58 -13.81 1.98
N SER A 39 1.35 -14.68 1.00
CA SER A 39 0.14 -15.51 0.92
C SER A 39 0.13 -16.60 2.00
N GLU A 40 1.24 -17.30 2.19
CA GLU A 40 1.35 -18.36 3.21
C GLU A 40 1.32 -17.79 4.63
N ALA A 41 1.91 -16.61 4.83
CA ALA A 41 1.89 -15.89 6.09
C ALA A 41 0.54 -15.18 6.37
N SER A 42 -0.45 -15.27 5.49
CA SER A 42 -1.78 -14.69 5.73
C SER A 42 -2.56 -15.48 6.78
N LYS A 43 -3.49 -14.82 7.47
CA LYS A 43 -4.30 -15.40 8.57
C LYS A 43 -3.46 -16.12 9.64
N PRO A 44 -2.40 -15.48 10.18
CA PRO A 44 -1.58 -16.10 11.20
C PRO A 44 -2.36 -16.28 12.51
N ASN A 45 -1.98 -17.28 13.30
CA ASN A 45 -2.49 -17.46 14.66
C ASN A 45 -1.34 -17.81 15.59
N LEU A 46 -1.12 -16.98 16.61
CA LEU A 46 -0.15 -17.23 17.67
C LEU A 46 -0.73 -18.32 18.58
N LEU A 47 -0.06 -19.47 18.57
CA LEU A 47 -0.46 -20.66 19.32
C LEU A 47 0.11 -20.65 20.73
N ASP A 48 1.38 -20.27 20.85
CA ASP A 48 2.10 -20.33 22.11
C ASP A 48 3.22 -19.29 22.21
N ILE A 49 3.57 -18.93 23.44
CA ILE A 49 4.67 -18.03 23.78
C ILE A 49 5.43 -18.65 24.94
N THR A 50 6.75 -18.70 24.81
CA THR A 50 7.69 -19.01 25.89
C THR A 50 8.60 -17.80 26.11
N LEU A 51 9.44 -17.85 27.14
CA LEU A 51 10.43 -16.80 27.37
C LEU A 51 11.49 -16.69 26.26
N SER A 52 11.69 -17.75 25.47
CA SER A 52 12.73 -17.81 24.43
C SER A 52 12.20 -17.99 23.01
N SER A 53 10.90 -18.20 22.81
CA SER A 53 10.34 -18.44 21.47
C SER A 53 8.83 -18.20 21.36
N LEU A 54 8.38 -17.98 20.13
CA LEU A 54 6.98 -17.90 19.71
C LEU A 54 6.62 -19.10 18.84
N ARG A 55 5.40 -19.60 18.97
CA ARG A 55 4.82 -20.58 18.03
C ARG A 55 3.65 -19.97 17.29
N ILE A 56 3.76 -19.85 15.97
CA ILE A 56 2.74 -19.25 15.11
C ILE A 56 2.34 -20.26 14.04
N SER A 57 1.04 -20.44 13.81
CA SER A 57 0.55 -21.19 12.65
C SER A 57 0.38 -20.28 11.43
N SER A 58 0.81 -20.76 10.27
CA SER A 58 0.58 -20.12 8.97
C SER A 58 -0.77 -20.53 8.36
N LYS A 59 -1.12 -19.98 7.19
CA LYS A 59 -2.38 -20.27 6.48
C LYS A 59 -2.62 -21.76 6.24
N SER A 60 -1.56 -22.53 6.00
CA SER A 60 -1.63 -23.98 5.75
C SER A 60 -1.87 -24.80 7.03
N GLY A 61 -1.84 -24.16 8.21
CA GLY A 61 -1.88 -24.83 9.50
C GLY A 61 -0.50 -25.28 10.00
N ASN A 62 0.56 -25.11 9.20
CA ASN A 62 1.92 -25.43 9.62
C ASN A 62 2.34 -24.53 10.79
N THR A 63 2.92 -25.14 11.83
CA THR A 63 3.44 -24.38 12.98
C THR A 63 4.90 -24.05 12.79
N HIS A 64 5.24 -22.78 13.02
CA HIS A 64 6.58 -22.24 12.95
C HIS A 64 7.01 -21.77 14.34
N THR A 65 8.24 -22.10 14.74
CA THR A 65 8.84 -21.65 15.99
C THR A 65 9.86 -20.55 15.68
N ILE A 66 9.65 -19.37 16.25
CA ILE A 66 10.51 -18.20 16.07
C ILE A 66 11.24 -17.95 17.39
N PRO A 67 12.59 -18.04 17.42
CA PRO A 67 13.35 -17.72 18.63
C PRO A 67 13.29 -16.23 18.95
N LEU A 68 13.32 -15.89 20.24
CA LEU A 68 13.43 -14.52 20.74
C LEU A 68 14.89 -14.22 21.04
N ASP A 69 15.45 -13.20 20.40
CA ASP A 69 16.82 -12.75 20.63
C ASP A 69 16.87 -11.23 20.91
N PRO A 70 17.19 -10.79 22.14
CA PRO A 70 17.42 -11.63 23.32
C PRO A 70 16.14 -12.31 23.84
N PRO A 71 16.27 -13.42 24.61
CA PRO A 71 15.17 -14.02 25.36
C PRO A 71 14.57 -13.03 26.38
N MET A 72 13.30 -13.21 26.70
CA MET A 72 12.62 -12.46 27.76
C MET A 72 12.99 -13.02 29.14
N THR A 73 13.09 -12.15 30.14
CA THR A 73 13.25 -12.56 31.54
C THR A 73 11.90 -12.88 32.17
N SER A 74 10.85 -12.18 31.74
CA SER A 74 9.47 -12.38 32.19
C SER A 74 8.47 -12.05 31.09
N TYR A 75 7.21 -12.47 31.25
CA TYR A 75 6.14 -12.08 30.32
C TYR A 75 5.82 -10.57 30.33
N ALA A 76 6.32 -9.80 31.31
CA ALA A 76 6.23 -8.34 31.28
C ALA A 76 7.06 -7.73 30.14
N ASP A 77 8.11 -8.44 29.70
CA ASP A 77 9.01 -8.00 28.62
C ASP A 77 8.44 -8.27 27.22
N ALA A 78 7.29 -8.95 27.11
CA ALA A 78 6.69 -9.34 25.84
C ALA A 78 6.37 -8.14 24.94
N ARG A 79 5.81 -7.08 25.52
CA ARG A 79 5.46 -5.87 24.75
C ARG A 79 6.69 -5.22 24.11
N PRO A 80 7.72 -4.77 24.86
CA PRO A 80 8.89 -4.17 24.23
C PRO A 80 9.58 -5.13 23.26
N ARG A 81 9.59 -6.44 23.57
CA ARG A 81 10.17 -7.44 22.66
C ARG A 81 9.43 -7.52 21.33
N PHE A 82 8.11 -7.62 21.33
CA PHE A 82 7.34 -7.75 20.09
C PHE A 82 7.33 -6.46 19.27
N VAL A 83 7.38 -5.30 19.92
CA VAL A 83 7.56 -4.01 19.22
C VAL A 83 8.90 -3.97 18.49
N ALA A 84 9.98 -4.39 19.14
CA ALA A 84 11.30 -4.44 18.52
C ALA A 84 11.34 -5.46 17.36
N MET A 85 10.73 -6.64 17.51
CA MET A 85 10.60 -7.61 16.43
C MET A 85 9.78 -7.08 15.25
N ASP A 86 8.69 -6.35 15.50
CA ASP A 86 7.88 -5.74 14.43
C ASP A 86 8.69 -4.69 13.66
N SER A 87 9.49 -3.87 14.37
CA SER A 87 10.41 -2.93 13.72
C SER A 87 11.43 -3.64 12.84
N GLU A 88 12.09 -4.67 13.38
CA GLU A 88 13.09 -5.47 12.64
C GLU A 88 12.48 -6.12 11.39
N CYS A 89 11.30 -6.74 11.53
CA CYS A 89 10.61 -7.35 10.39
C CYS A 89 10.23 -6.32 9.33
N ARG A 90 9.77 -5.13 9.73
CA ARG A 90 9.43 -4.05 8.80
C ARG A 90 10.65 -3.56 8.04
N ASP A 91 11.77 -3.35 8.74
CA ASP A 91 13.02 -2.92 8.14
C ASP A 91 13.54 -3.99 7.17
N GLY A 92 13.56 -5.26 7.58
CA GLY A 92 13.99 -6.38 6.76
C GLY A 92 13.10 -6.65 5.55
N LEU A 93 11.81 -6.31 5.60
CA LEU A 93 10.84 -6.48 4.51
C LEU A 93 10.64 -5.19 3.68
N ASN A 94 11.34 -4.09 4.00
CA ASN A 94 11.14 -2.75 3.41
C ASN A 94 9.68 -2.27 3.46
N ILE A 95 9.02 -2.56 4.58
CA ILE A 95 7.63 -2.15 4.87
C ILE A 95 7.67 -0.94 5.79
N SER A 96 6.93 0.11 5.43
CA SER A 96 6.85 1.30 6.27
C SER A 96 6.04 1.04 7.54
N PRO A 97 6.38 1.67 8.68
CA PRO A 97 5.50 1.73 9.84
C PRO A 97 4.25 2.61 9.58
N TYR A 98 4.27 3.43 8.54
CA TYR A 98 3.13 4.25 8.12
C TYR A 98 2.22 3.43 7.20
N THR A 99 0.91 3.64 7.33
CA THR A 99 -0.10 2.90 6.57
C THR A 99 -1.07 3.85 5.91
N ILE A 100 -1.46 3.56 4.68
CA ILE A 100 -2.50 4.32 3.96
C ILE A 100 -3.83 3.63 4.19
N THR A 101 -4.70 4.26 4.99
CA THR A 101 -6.01 3.69 5.37
C THR A 101 -7.18 4.23 4.57
N ARG A 102 -6.97 5.30 3.79
CA ARG A 102 -8.01 5.96 2.99
C ARG A 102 -7.50 6.35 1.61
N TYR A 103 -8.43 6.50 0.68
CA TYR A 103 -8.17 7.10 -0.62
C TYR A 103 -8.41 8.60 -0.54
N GLU A 104 -7.53 9.40 -1.14
CA GLU A 104 -7.73 10.84 -1.29
C GLU A 104 -7.88 11.20 -2.78
N PRO A 105 -9.05 11.74 -3.20
CA PRO A 105 -9.22 12.19 -4.58
C PRO A 105 -8.40 13.46 -4.87
N PRO A 106 -8.22 13.81 -6.16
CA PRO A 106 -7.57 15.06 -6.58
C PRO A 106 -8.29 16.30 -6.02
N LYS A 107 -7.66 17.03 -5.08
CA LYS A 107 -8.24 18.23 -4.45
C LYS A 107 -7.83 19.53 -5.17
N ILE A 108 -6.61 19.59 -5.67
CA ILE A 108 -6.03 20.80 -6.27
C ILE A 108 -6.48 20.92 -7.72
N PHE A 109 -6.81 22.14 -8.16
CA PHE A 109 -7.22 22.43 -9.55
C PHE A 109 -6.28 21.80 -10.57
N PHE A 110 -4.96 21.96 -10.39
CA PHE A 110 -3.95 21.40 -11.28
C PHE A 110 -4.04 19.87 -11.43
N HIS A 111 -4.28 19.13 -10.34
CA HIS A 111 -4.48 17.68 -10.42
C HIS A 111 -5.76 17.31 -11.17
N ARG A 112 -6.85 18.06 -10.94
CA ARG A 112 -8.12 17.85 -11.67
C ARG A 112 -7.96 18.16 -13.17
N LEU A 113 -7.19 19.19 -13.51
CA LEU A 113 -6.88 19.54 -14.90
C LEU A 113 -6.08 18.43 -15.58
N ILE A 114 -4.97 17.96 -14.98
CA ILE A 114 -4.16 16.86 -15.53
C ILE A 114 -5.00 15.60 -15.67
N PHE A 115 -5.77 15.23 -14.65
CA PHE A 115 -6.67 14.08 -14.69
C PHE A 115 -7.63 14.19 -15.89
N GLY A 116 -8.25 15.35 -16.08
CA GLY A 116 -9.16 15.61 -17.19
C GLY A 116 -8.47 15.50 -18.56
N LEU A 117 -7.27 16.06 -18.70
CA LEU A 117 -6.50 16.01 -19.95
C LEU A 117 -6.07 14.59 -20.30
N CYS A 118 -5.56 13.82 -19.35
CA CYS A 118 -5.16 12.43 -19.58
C CYS A 118 -6.37 11.53 -19.87
N LEU A 119 -7.49 11.72 -19.15
CA LEU A 119 -8.73 11.00 -19.43
C LEU A 119 -9.25 11.34 -20.83
N MET A 120 -9.22 12.61 -21.22
CA MET A 120 -9.60 13.06 -22.56
C MET A 120 -8.71 12.40 -23.62
N THR A 121 -7.39 12.37 -23.44
CA THR A 121 -6.46 11.66 -24.35
C THR A 121 -6.81 10.18 -24.49
N ALA A 122 -7.13 9.51 -23.38
CA ALA A 122 -7.53 8.10 -23.42
C ALA A 122 -8.85 7.90 -24.18
N VAL A 123 -9.84 8.77 -23.99
CA VAL A 123 -11.12 8.74 -24.71
C VAL A 123 -10.92 9.02 -26.20
N ILE A 124 -10.13 10.04 -26.56
CA ILE A 124 -9.82 10.37 -27.97
C ILE A 124 -9.17 9.17 -28.64
N PHE A 125 -8.16 8.56 -28.00
CA PHE A 125 -7.49 7.39 -28.56
C PHE A 125 -8.46 6.21 -28.76
N ALA A 126 -9.30 5.92 -27.75
CA ALA A 126 -10.28 4.83 -27.82
C ALA A 126 -11.40 5.08 -28.86
N THR A 127 -11.71 6.33 -29.17
CA THR A 127 -12.79 6.72 -30.09
C THR A 127 -12.27 7.23 -31.43
N LYS A 128 -10.96 7.26 -31.65
CA LYS A 128 -10.30 7.84 -32.83
C LYS A 128 -10.87 7.34 -34.15
N SER A 129 -11.18 6.04 -34.25
CA SER A 129 -11.77 5.43 -35.45
C SER A 129 -13.15 5.97 -35.82
N ARG A 130 -13.83 6.67 -34.89
CA ARG A 130 -15.12 7.33 -35.08
C ARG A 130 -14.98 8.83 -35.38
N ILE A 131 -13.77 9.39 -35.27
CA ILE A 131 -13.47 10.79 -35.57
C ILE A 131 -13.05 10.86 -37.04
N VAL A 132 -14.05 10.88 -37.93
CA VAL A 132 -13.88 10.85 -39.39
C VAL A 132 -14.62 12.00 -40.06
N PRO A 133 -14.24 12.40 -41.29
CA PRO A 133 -14.95 13.42 -42.06
C PRO A 133 -16.46 13.16 -42.15
N GLY A 134 -17.27 14.21 -42.10
CA GLY A 134 -18.73 14.11 -42.11
C GLY A 134 -19.38 13.98 -40.72
N THR A 135 -18.57 13.84 -39.66
CA THR A 135 -19.07 13.85 -38.28
C THR A 135 -19.03 15.26 -37.70
N PHE A 136 -20.01 15.61 -36.85
CA PHE A 136 -20.09 16.95 -36.24
C PHE A 136 -18.78 17.33 -35.52
N PHE A 137 -18.19 16.40 -34.77
CA PHE A 137 -16.94 16.64 -34.04
C PHE A 137 -15.76 16.91 -34.99
N TYR A 138 -15.61 16.14 -36.07
CA TYR A 138 -14.55 16.35 -37.05
C TYR A 138 -14.72 17.68 -37.80
N ASP A 139 -15.91 17.95 -38.34
CA ASP A 139 -16.11 19.08 -39.26
C ASP A 139 -16.30 20.42 -38.54
N ASN A 140 -16.93 20.44 -37.36
CA ASN A 140 -17.34 21.69 -36.68
C ASN A 140 -16.53 22.00 -35.43
N VAL A 141 -16.05 20.99 -34.71
CA VAL A 141 -15.29 21.22 -33.45
C VAL A 141 -13.79 21.28 -33.76
N LEU A 142 -13.26 20.27 -34.45
CA LEU A 142 -11.84 20.19 -34.74
C LEU A 142 -11.37 21.17 -35.83
N SER A 143 -12.29 21.80 -36.57
CA SER A 143 -11.95 22.88 -37.52
C SER A 143 -11.40 24.13 -36.82
N TRP A 144 -11.72 24.35 -35.55
CA TRP A 144 -11.15 25.41 -34.71
C TRP A 144 -9.82 25.02 -34.07
N PHE A 145 -9.41 23.75 -34.16
CA PHE A 145 -8.13 23.31 -33.63
C PHE A 145 -6.98 23.85 -34.51
N PRO A 146 -5.86 24.33 -33.94
CA PRO A 146 -4.72 24.77 -34.74
C PRO A 146 -4.22 23.67 -35.69
N GLY A 147 -4.27 23.94 -37.00
CA GLY A 147 -3.92 22.95 -38.04
C GLY A 147 -5.07 21.98 -38.41
N GLY A 148 -6.25 22.15 -37.85
CA GLY A 148 -7.46 21.41 -38.20
C GLY A 148 -7.53 19.96 -37.69
N PRO A 149 -8.54 19.20 -38.14
CA PRO A 149 -8.80 17.85 -37.66
C PRO A 149 -7.68 16.85 -37.93
N GLU A 150 -7.01 16.95 -39.08
CA GLU A 150 -5.89 16.07 -39.44
C GLU A 150 -4.70 16.24 -38.49
N THR A 151 -4.34 17.50 -38.19
CA THR A 151 -3.27 17.81 -37.22
C THR A 151 -3.62 17.27 -35.84
N PHE A 152 -4.87 17.45 -35.38
CA PHE A 152 -5.33 16.91 -34.10
C PHE A 152 -5.16 15.39 -34.01
N LEU A 153 -5.62 14.66 -35.04
CA LEU A 153 -5.53 13.20 -35.09
C LEU A 153 -4.08 12.71 -35.17
N TRP A 154 -3.22 13.43 -35.89
CA TRP A 154 -1.79 13.15 -35.94
C TRP A 154 -1.12 13.35 -34.57
N ILE A 155 -1.39 14.47 -33.90
CA ILE A 155 -0.87 14.75 -32.55
C ILE A 155 -1.35 13.67 -31.58
N SER A 156 -2.64 13.36 -31.58
CA SER A 156 -3.22 12.34 -30.73
C SER A 156 -2.55 10.98 -30.93
N ASP A 157 -2.28 10.58 -32.18
CA ASP A 157 -1.60 9.32 -32.50
C ASP A 157 -0.17 9.29 -31.95
N LYS A 158 0.57 10.39 -32.10
CA LYS A 158 1.96 10.49 -31.63
C LYS A 158 2.10 10.58 -30.12
N ILE A 159 1.13 11.18 -29.43
CA ILE A 159 1.19 11.38 -27.98
C ILE A 159 0.57 10.20 -27.22
N ALA A 160 -0.55 9.64 -27.70
CA ALA A 160 -1.31 8.67 -26.93
C ALA A 160 -0.48 7.44 -26.54
N MET A 161 0.25 6.85 -27.48
CA MET A 161 0.99 5.61 -27.20
C MET A 161 2.15 5.80 -26.21
N PRO A 162 3.01 6.82 -26.34
CA PRO A 162 3.97 7.17 -25.29
C PRO A 162 3.29 7.46 -23.94
N THR A 163 2.17 8.19 -23.91
CA THR A 163 1.44 8.47 -22.67
C THR A 163 0.96 7.19 -22.00
N PHE A 164 0.34 6.26 -22.74
CA PHE A 164 -0.08 4.97 -22.20
C PHE A 164 1.09 4.15 -21.67
N ALA A 165 2.21 4.10 -22.40
CA ALA A 165 3.41 3.40 -21.95
C ALA A 165 3.93 3.98 -20.62
N ILE A 166 4.00 5.31 -20.50
CA ILE A 166 4.39 6.00 -19.27
C ILE A 166 3.44 5.66 -18.12
N HIS A 167 2.14 5.75 -18.34
CA HIS A 167 1.16 5.50 -17.29
C HIS A 167 1.16 4.03 -16.83
N VAL A 168 1.38 3.08 -17.74
CA VAL A 168 1.57 1.66 -17.36
C VAL A 168 2.81 1.48 -16.49
N MET A 169 3.94 2.12 -16.86
CA MET A 169 5.15 2.09 -16.04
C MET A 169 4.92 2.74 -14.66
N GLU A 170 4.21 3.87 -14.61
CA GLU A 170 3.83 4.55 -13.38
C GLU A 170 2.95 3.66 -12.49
N VAL A 171 1.97 2.96 -13.04
CA VAL A 171 1.10 2.04 -12.31
C VAL A 171 1.90 0.88 -11.69
N ILE A 172 2.84 0.30 -12.43
CA ILE A 172 3.75 -0.74 -11.90
C ILE A 172 4.64 -0.18 -10.79
N TRP A 173 5.16 1.04 -10.97
CA TRP A 173 5.99 1.68 -9.97
C TRP A 173 5.19 2.03 -8.71
N MET A 174 3.98 2.57 -8.85
CA MET A 174 3.05 2.89 -7.77
C MET A 174 2.82 1.69 -6.86
N ASP A 175 2.49 0.55 -7.45
CA ASP A 175 2.25 -0.70 -6.72
C ASP A 175 3.49 -1.09 -5.89
N ARG A 176 4.67 -1.16 -6.51
CA ARG A 176 5.90 -1.64 -5.85
C ARG A 176 6.46 -0.69 -4.81
N SER A 177 6.46 0.60 -5.11
CA SER A 177 7.18 1.59 -4.30
C SER A 177 6.32 2.25 -3.23
N ARG A 178 5.00 2.32 -3.42
CA ARG A 178 4.07 3.02 -2.51
C ARG A 178 3.06 2.02 -1.95
N LEU A 179 2.22 1.41 -2.77
CA LEU A 179 1.08 0.62 -2.25
C LEU A 179 1.57 -0.55 -1.39
N MET A 180 2.51 -1.35 -1.89
CA MET A 180 3.11 -2.45 -1.12
C MET A 180 3.86 -1.93 0.12
N LYS A 181 4.66 -0.87 -0.04
CA LYS A 181 5.46 -0.28 1.03
C LYS A 181 4.60 0.25 2.19
N TYR A 182 3.41 0.76 1.90
CA TYR A 182 2.48 1.33 2.88
C TYR A 182 1.31 0.40 3.21
N ASN A 183 1.54 -0.92 3.12
CA ASN A 183 0.64 -2.00 3.55
C ASN A 183 -0.73 -2.03 2.86
N ILE A 184 -0.84 -1.52 1.64
CA ILE A 184 -2.07 -1.70 0.85
C ILE A 184 -2.04 -3.09 0.22
N GLU A 185 -3.08 -3.89 0.51
CA GLU A 185 -3.23 -5.22 -0.05
C GLU A 185 -3.59 -5.18 -1.53
N ARG A 186 -2.82 -5.89 -2.37
CA ARG A 186 -3.10 -6.00 -3.81
C ARG A 186 -4.49 -6.60 -4.05
N GLY A 187 -5.23 -6.01 -4.99
CA GLY A 187 -6.60 -6.42 -5.31
C GLY A 187 -7.67 -5.92 -4.34
N SER A 188 -7.30 -5.31 -3.21
CA SER A 188 -8.27 -4.63 -2.35
C SER A 188 -8.96 -3.47 -3.07
N SER A 189 -10.13 -3.05 -2.58
CA SER A 189 -10.82 -1.87 -3.14
C SER A 189 -9.97 -0.59 -3.05
N MET A 190 -9.16 -0.47 -2.00
CA MET A 190 -8.20 0.63 -1.84
C MET A 190 -7.11 0.61 -2.90
N TRP A 191 -6.57 -0.59 -3.17
CA TRP A 191 -5.56 -0.78 -4.21
C TRP A 191 -6.11 -0.37 -5.58
N TRP A 192 -7.30 -0.87 -5.95
CA TRP A 192 -7.92 -0.51 -7.23
C TRP A 192 -8.19 0.99 -7.37
N LYS A 193 -8.61 1.68 -6.31
CA LYS A 193 -8.78 3.14 -6.32
C LYS A 193 -7.47 3.86 -6.66
N TRP A 194 -6.36 3.48 -6.03
CA TRP A 194 -5.06 4.09 -6.31
C TRP A 194 -4.51 3.72 -7.69
N MET A 195 -4.66 2.46 -8.12
CA MET A 195 -4.21 2.00 -9.43
C MET A 195 -4.98 2.69 -10.56
N ALA A 196 -6.31 2.80 -10.45
CA ALA A 196 -7.13 3.52 -11.42
C ALA A 196 -6.80 5.03 -11.45
N SER A 197 -6.59 5.64 -10.28
CA SER A 197 -6.18 7.04 -10.19
C SER A 197 -4.83 7.27 -10.88
N CYS A 198 -3.84 6.42 -10.59
CA CYS A 198 -2.51 6.48 -11.19
C CYS A 198 -2.55 6.24 -12.70
N LEU A 199 -3.35 5.31 -13.19
CA LEU A 199 -3.53 5.09 -14.62
C LEU A 199 -4.09 6.33 -15.34
N ILE A 200 -4.93 7.13 -14.67
CA ILE A 200 -5.52 8.32 -15.29
C ILE A 200 -4.60 9.53 -15.16
N GLU A 201 -4.08 9.86 -13.97
CA GLU A 201 -3.36 11.11 -13.75
C GLU A 201 -1.83 10.96 -13.57
N GLY A 202 -1.33 9.74 -13.63
CA GLY A 202 0.09 9.42 -13.47
C GLY A 202 0.65 9.87 -12.12
N TYR A 203 1.76 10.61 -12.19
CA TYR A 203 2.49 11.18 -11.05
C TYR A 203 1.63 11.93 -10.02
N GLY A 204 0.50 12.52 -10.41
CA GLY A 204 -0.40 13.23 -9.47
C GLY A 204 -0.88 12.37 -8.30
N SER A 205 -1.07 11.07 -8.53
CA SER A 205 -1.43 10.09 -7.50
C SER A 205 -0.31 9.84 -6.49
N PHE A 206 0.95 9.86 -6.94
CA PHE A 206 2.13 9.69 -6.09
C PHE A 206 2.29 10.85 -5.12
N ALA A 207 2.16 12.08 -5.63
CA ALA A 207 2.26 13.29 -4.82
C ALA A 207 1.25 13.29 -3.65
N ARG A 208 0.04 12.76 -3.86
CA ARG A 208 -0.96 12.65 -2.81
C ARG A 208 -0.60 11.61 -1.75
N ILE A 209 -0.13 10.43 -2.16
CA ILE A 209 0.36 9.43 -1.21
C ILE A 209 1.52 10.00 -0.39
N ASP A 210 2.49 10.62 -1.04
CA ASP A 210 3.67 11.16 -0.37
C ASP A 210 3.28 12.28 0.62
N ALA A 211 2.28 13.10 0.27
CA ALA A 211 1.71 14.10 1.18
C ALA A 211 1.04 13.47 2.42
N MET A 212 0.25 12.40 2.24
CA MET A 212 -0.37 11.67 3.36
C MET A 212 0.68 11.08 4.31
N ILE A 213 1.75 10.49 3.76
CA ILE A 213 2.84 9.92 4.55
C ILE A 213 3.63 11.03 5.26
N LYS A 214 3.89 12.15 4.59
CA LYS A 214 4.53 13.32 5.21
C LYS A 214 3.71 13.86 6.37
N GLN A 215 2.38 13.88 6.25
CA GLN A 215 1.50 14.28 7.35
C GLN A 215 1.60 13.31 8.53
N GLN A 216 1.52 12.00 8.30
CA GLN A 216 1.66 11.00 9.38
C GLN A 216 3.01 11.09 10.10
N LYS A 217 4.10 11.33 9.36
CA LYS A 217 5.43 11.56 9.94
C LYS A 217 5.43 12.76 10.90
N LYS A 218 4.91 13.90 10.45
CA LYS A 218 4.80 15.11 11.27
C LYS A 218 3.95 14.89 12.53
N GLU A 219 2.83 14.18 12.41
CA GLU A 219 1.96 13.87 13.55
C GLU A 219 2.62 12.93 14.56
N LYS A 220 3.48 12.02 14.10
CA LYS A 220 4.26 11.13 14.98
C LYS A 220 5.37 11.89 15.69
N GLU A 221 6.09 12.76 14.98
CA GLU A 221 7.15 13.61 15.53
C GLU A 221 6.60 14.60 16.57
N SER A 222 5.46 15.25 16.31
CA SER A 222 4.86 16.18 17.26
C SER A 222 4.39 15.51 18.55
N LYS A 223 3.85 14.29 18.46
CA LYS A 223 3.47 13.48 19.63
C LYS A 223 4.69 12.93 20.38
N GLY A 224 5.79 12.65 19.68
CA GLY A 224 7.05 12.22 20.27
C GLY A 224 7.76 13.33 21.05
N ASN A 225 7.70 14.57 20.56
CA ASN A 225 8.32 15.73 21.21
C ASN A 225 7.46 16.39 22.30
N GLY A 226 6.16 16.08 22.39
CA GLY A 226 5.25 16.62 23.40
C GLY A 226 5.20 15.81 24.71
N GLY A 227 6.09 14.83 24.88
CA GLY A 227 6.15 13.92 26.02
C GLY A 227 7.47 13.99 26.80
N HIS A 228 8.12 15.15 26.84
CA HIS A 228 9.25 15.44 27.73
C HIS A 228 8.85 16.61 28.65
#